data_AF-A0A2U3KFY2-F1
#
_entry.id   AF-A0A2U3KFY2-F1
#
_cell.length_a   1.000
_cell.length_b   1.000
_cell.length_c   1.000
_cell.angle_alpha   90.00
_cell.angle_beta   90.00
_cell.angle_gamma   90.00
#
_symmetry.space_group_name_H-M   'P 1'
#
loop_
_entity.id
_entity.type
_entity.pdbx_description
1 polymer ?
#
loop_
_entity_poly.entity_id
_entity_poly.type
_entity_poly.pdbx_seq_one_letter_code
_entity_poly.pdbx_strand_id
1 'polypeptide(L)'
;MFNQFSGINAVLYYLNDISGTHQDLLVWCLVGFIAFFAFSQGAVIWVYLSEVFPTRVRAKGQSLGSFTHWIMNALISGIFPVLAAFSRGAPFVFFAAMMVVQFFVVLATYPETKGYSLEEMQKKLGIE
;
A
#
# COMPACT_ATOMS: atom_id res chain seq x y z
N MET A 1 -25.72 12.68 -3.14
CA MET A 1 -25.90 11.26 -3.52
C MET A 1 -26.11 11.06 -5.02
N PHE A 2 -26.79 11.96 -5.74
CA PHE A 2 -26.95 11.86 -7.21
C PHE A 2 -25.71 12.21 -8.07
N ASN A 3 -24.67 12.82 -7.49
CA ASN A 3 -23.45 13.23 -8.22
C ASN A 3 -22.29 12.21 -8.20
N GLN A 4 -22.49 11.02 -7.62
CA GLN A 4 -21.44 9.99 -7.56
C GLN A 4 -21.60 8.95 -8.68
N PHE A 5 -22.84 8.70 -9.10
CA PHE A 5 -23.15 7.84 -10.25
C PHE A 5 -22.86 8.51 -11.60
N SER A 6 -22.96 9.83 -11.70
CA SER A 6 -22.59 10.58 -12.91
C SER A 6 -21.08 10.52 -13.18
N GLY A 7 -20.24 10.56 -12.14
CA GLY A 7 -18.80 10.38 -12.25
C GLY A 7 -18.40 8.98 -12.72
N ILE A 8 -19.04 7.94 -12.16
CA ILE A 8 -18.82 6.55 -12.60
C ILE A 8 -19.29 6.36 -14.05
N ASN A 9 -20.45 6.87 -14.42
CA ASN A 9 -20.95 6.75 -15.80
C ASN A 9 -20.11 7.56 -16.80
N ALA A 10 -19.62 8.74 -16.42
CA ALA A 10 -18.70 9.51 -17.25
C ALA A 10 -17.37 8.77 -17.43
N VAL A 11 -16.82 8.18 -16.36
CA VAL A 11 -15.62 7.35 -16.43
C VAL A 11 -15.87 6.13 -17.32
N LEU A 12 -16.99 5.41 -17.16
CA LEU A 12 -17.34 4.28 -18.03
C LEU A 12 -17.52 4.69 -19.50
N TYR A 13 -18.05 5.89 -19.77
CA TYR A 13 -18.22 6.42 -21.12
C TYR A 13 -16.87 6.80 -21.75
N TYR A 14 -15.99 7.46 -21.00
CA TYR A 14 -14.62 7.75 -21.44
C TYR A 14 -13.78 6.47 -21.57
N LEU A 15 -14.02 5.44 -20.76
CA LEU A 15 -13.36 4.14 -20.89
C LEU A 15 -13.83 3.38 -22.13
N ASN A 16 -15.12 3.47 -22.47
CA ASN A 16 -15.69 2.88 -23.69
C ASN A 16 -15.21 3.60 -24.96
N ASP A 17 -14.99 4.91 -24.90
CA ASP A 17 -14.53 5.71 -26.07
C ASP A 17 -13.05 5.46 -26.43
N ILE A 18 -12.23 5.02 -25.47
CA ILE A 18 -10.80 4.68 -25.67
C ILE A 18 -10.63 3.18 -26.01
N SER A 19 -11.72 2.42 -26.18
CA SER A 19 -11.70 0.95 -26.23
C SER A 19 -10.97 0.37 -27.46
N GLY A 20 -9.66 0.16 -27.31
CA GLY A 20 -8.97 -1.00 -27.87
C GLY A 20 -9.08 -2.16 -26.87
N THR A 21 -9.25 -3.39 -27.37
CA THR A 21 -9.60 -4.64 -26.65
C THR A 21 -8.70 -5.00 -25.43
N HIS A 22 -7.59 -4.28 -25.19
CA HIS A 22 -6.66 -4.53 -24.08
C HIS A 22 -6.69 -3.49 -22.94
N GLN A 23 -7.33 -2.33 -23.11
CA GLN A 23 -7.31 -1.27 -22.09
C GLN A 23 -8.33 -1.51 -20.96
N ASP A 24 -9.50 -2.07 -21.28
CA ASP A 24 -10.55 -2.36 -20.29
C ASP A 24 -10.08 -3.37 -19.23
N LEU A 25 -9.30 -4.38 -19.64
CA LEU A 25 -8.74 -5.38 -18.73
C LEU A 25 -7.77 -4.74 -17.72
N LEU A 26 -6.98 -3.75 -18.15
CA LEU A 26 -6.02 -3.07 -17.27
C LEU A 26 -6.73 -2.29 -16.17
N VAL A 27 -7.89 -1.70 -16.47
CA VAL A 27 -8.70 -0.99 -15.48
C VAL A 27 -9.20 -1.97 -14.40
N TRP A 28 -9.75 -3.12 -14.80
CA TRP A 28 -10.20 -4.12 -13.84
C TRP A 28 -9.06 -4.72 -13.02
N CYS A 29 -7.90 -4.97 -13.64
CA CYS A 29 -6.69 -5.38 -12.93
C CYS A 29 -6.24 -4.33 -11.90
N LEU A 30 -6.27 -3.04 -12.27
CA LEU A 30 -5.95 -1.95 -11.37
C LEU A 30 -6.94 -1.85 -10.20
N VAL A 31 -8.24 -1.95 -10.46
CA VAL A 31 -9.28 -1.96 -9.42
C VAL A 31 -9.07 -3.14 -8.46
N GLY A 32 -8.81 -4.33 -8.99
CA GLY A 32 -8.48 -5.50 -8.17
C GLY A 32 -7.25 -5.25 -7.30
N PHE A 33 -6.17 -4.72 -7.89
CA PHE A 33 -4.96 -4.36 -7.15
C PHE A 33 -5.25 -3.36 -6.01
N ILE A 34 -6.00 -2.30 -6.29
CA ILE A 34 -6.37 -1.28 -5.28
C ILE A 34 -7.20 -1.92 -4.15
N ALA A 35 -8.15 -2.79 -4.47
CA ALA A 35 -8.97 -3.48 -3.48
C ALA A 35 -8.11 -4.35 -2.55
N PHE A 36 -7.23 -5.19 -3.10
CA PHE A 36 -6.32 -6.01 -2.30
C PHE A 36 -5.36 -5.17 -1.47
N PHE A 37 -4.82 -4.09 -2.04
CA PHE A 37 -3.96 -3.15 -1.32
C PHE A 37 -4.70 -2.52 -0.14
N ALA A 38 -5.93 -2.02 -0.35
CA ALA A 38 -6.70 -1.33 0.68
C ALA A 38 -6.97 -2.21 1.92
N PHE A 39 -7.34 -3.48 1.72
CA PHE A 39 -7.57 -4.41 2.83
C PHE A 39 -6.28 -4.89 3.51
N SER A 40 -5.14 -4.85 2.80
CA SER A 40 -3.86 -5.30 3.31
C SER A 40 -2.97 -4.11 3.70
N GLN A 41 -1.96 -3.81 2.89
CA GLN A 41 -0.92 -2.81 3.14
C GLN A 41 -1.48 -1.40 3.39
N GLY A 42 -2.64 -1.07 2.79
CA GLY A 42 -3.29 0.24 2.94
C GLY A 42 -3.79 0.52 4.35
N ALA A 43 -4.24 -0.51 5.09
CA ALA A 43 -4.73 -0.37 6.45
C ALA A 43 -3.76 -0.96 7.49
N VAL A 44 -3.24 -2.17 7.22
CA VAL A 44 -2.48 -2.97 8.19
C VAL A 44 -1.17 -2.30 8.59
N ILE A 45 -0.48 -1.60 7.68
CA ILE A 45 0.79 -0.91 8.01
C ILE A 45 0.61 0.10 9.14
N TRP A 46 -0.50 0.84 9.13
CA TRP A 46 -0.78 1.90 10.11
C TRP A 46 -1.22 1.32 11.45
N VAL A 47 -2.00 0.23 11.42
CA VAL A 47 -2.37 -0.53 12.62
C VAL A 47 -1.11 -1.10 13.27
N TYR A 48 -0.29 -1.82 12.51
CA TYR A 48 0.93 -2.44 13.01
C TYR A 48 1.91 -1.41 13.59
N LEU A 49 2.08 -0.26 12.91
CA LEU A 49 2.92 0.84 13.41
C LEU A 49 2.44 1.39 14.76
N SER A 50 1.13 1.34 15.03
CA SER A 50 0.56 1.79 16.30
C SER A 50 0.72 0.79 17.45
N GLU A 51 0.87 -0.50 17.13
CA GLU A 51 0.89 -1.61 18.10
C GLU A 51 2.30 -2.06 18.48
N VAL A 52 3.27 -1.95 17.57
CA VAL A 52 4.62 -2.51 17.77
C VAL A 52 5.49 -1.69 18.73
N PHE A 53 5.22 -0.39 18.88
CA PHE A 53 6.06 0.48 19.72
C PHE A 53 5.57 0.57 21.17
N PRO A 54 6.51 0.54 22.15
CA PRO A 54 6.16 0.69 23.55
C PRO A 54 5.58 2.08 23.82
N THR A 55 4.63 2.16 24.75
CA THR A 55 3.82 3.37 25.02
C THR A 55 4.68 4.62 25.21
N ARG A 56 5.84 4.49 25.88
CA ARG A 56 6.77 5.59 26.16
C ARG A 56 7.36 6.27 24.92
N VAL A 57 7.61 5.53 23.84
CA VAL A 57 8.25 6.03 22.61
C VAL A 57 7.36 5.90 21.38
N ARG A 58 6.13 5.44 21.55
CA ARG A 58 5.18 5.16 20.47
C ARG A 58 4.99 6.35 19.52
N ALA A 59 4.81 7.55 20.05
CA ALA A 59 4.65 8.75 19.23
C ALA A 59 5.89 9.01 18.34
N LYS A 60 7.10 8.81 18.88
CA LYS A 60 8.35 8.96 18.13
C LYS A 60 8.49 7.87 17.06
N GLY A 61 8.23 6.62 17.42
CA GLY A 61 8.25 5.48 16.49
C GLY A 61 7.27 5.66 15.33
N GLN A 62 6.04 6.06 15.62
CA GLN A 62 5.04 6.35 14.59
C GLN A 62 5.44 7.52 13.70
N SER A 63 6.00 8.60 14.26
CA SER A 63 6.47 9.74 13.48
C SER A 63 7.61 9.36 12.53
N LEU A 64 8.57 8.55 12.99
CA LEU A 64 9.67 8.06 12.16
C LEU A 64 9.16 7.14 11.05
N GLY A 65 8.29 6.19 11.37
CA GLY A 65 7.71 5.29 10.37
C GLY A 65 6.93 6.04 9.30
N SER A 66 6.09 7.00 9.71
CA SER A 66 5.34 7.86 8.79
C SER A 66 6.25 8.70 7.92
N PHE A 67 7.30 9.29 8.51
CA PHE A 67 8.28 10.10 7.79
C PHE A 67 9.02 9.28 6.72
N THR A 68 9.51 8.09 7.07
CA THR A 68 10.16 7.18 6.12
C THR A 68 9.19 6.78 5.01
N HIS A 69 7.93 6.46 5.34
CA HIS A 69 6.90 6.13 4.35
C HIS A 69 6.67 7.28 3.35
N TRP A 70 6.48 8.51 3.83
CA TRP A 70 6.20 9.65 2.96
C TRP A 70 7.39 10.07 2.10
N ILE A 71 8.61 9.97 2.61
CA ILE A 71 9.83 10.22 1.81
C ILE A 71 9.94 9.19 0.70
N MET A 72 9.79 7.89 1.01
CA MET A 72 9.88 6.85 0.00
C MET A 72 8.75 6.98 -1.04
N ASN A 73 7.54 7.35 -0.60
CA ASN A 73 6.43 7.66 -1.49
C ASN A 73 6.77 8.82 -2.45
N ALA A 74 7.36 9.91 -1.96
CA ALA A 74 7.77 11.04 -2.79
C ALA A 74 8.85 10.65 -3.81
N LEU A 75 9.86 9.87 -3.39
CA LEU A 75 10.91 9.37 -4.27
C LEU A 75 10.34 8.46 -5.37
N ILE A 76 9.51 7.48 -5.00
CA ILE A 76 8.86 6.58 -5.96
C ILE A 76 7.99 7.36 -6.93
N SER A 77 7.18 8.31 -6.43
CA SER A 77 6.32 9.15 -7.27
C SER A 77 7.10 10.00 -8.26
N GLY A 78 8.30 10.48 -7.88
CA GLY A 78 9.19 11.24 -8.77
C GLY A 78 9.94 10.38 -9.79
N ILE A 79 10.37 9.17 -9.38
CA ILE A 79 11.14 8.25 -10.24
C ILE A 79 10.25 7.50 -11.23
N PHE A 80 9.00 7.18 -10.84
CA PHE A 80 8.09 6.37 -11.64
C PHE A 80 7.89 6.92 -13.07
N PRO A 81 7.57 8.21 -13.28
CA PRO A 81 7.37 8.76 -14.63
C PRO A 81 8.63 8.65 -15.49
N VAL A 82 9.81 8.83 -14.89
CA VAL A 82 11.11 8.71 -15.58
C VAL A 82 11.30 7.28 -16.07
N LEU A 83 11.10 6.29 -15.21
CA LEU A 83 11.22 4.87 -15.60
C LEU A 83 10.16 4.45 -16.61
N ALA A 84 8.91 4.90 -16.44
CA ALA A 84 7.80 4.60 -17.34
C ALA A 84 8.02 5.20 -18.74
N ALA A 85 8.71 6.34 -18.85
CA ALA A 85 9.09 6.94 -20.13
C ALA A 85 10.09 6.08 -20.91
N PHE A 86 11.00 5.37 -20.23
CA PHE A 86 11.92 4.43 -20.87
C PHE A 86 11.26 3.08 -21.18
N SER A 87 10.45 2.57 -20.27
CA SER A 87 9.71 1.32 -20.46
C SER A 87 8.40 1.35 -19.70
N ARG A 88 7.29 1.27 -20.45
CA ARG A 88 5.93 1.27 -19.90
C ARG A 88 5.67 0.12 -18.91
N GLY A 89 6.34 -1.03 -19.10
CA GLY A 89 6.12 -2.23 -18.29
C GLY A 89 7.12 -2.44 -17.15
N ALA A 90 8.35 -1.90 -17.26
CA ALA A 90 9.42 -2.18 -16.31
C ALA A 90 9.10 -1.79 -14.85
N PRO A 91 8.50 -0.61 -14.56
CA PRO A 91 8.12 -0.26 -13.19
C PRO A 91 7.17 -1.28 -12.56
N PHE A 92 6.18 -1.76 -13.31
CA PHE A 92 5.19 -2.71 -12.80
C PHE A 92 5.81 -4.06 -12.45
N VAL A 93 6.73 -4.58 -13.28
CA VAL A 93 7.45 -5.83 -13.00
C VAL A 93 8.34 -5.66 -11.77
N PHE A 94 9.03 -4.52 -11.65
CA PHE A 94 9.86 -4.21 -10.48
C PHE A 94 9.02 -4.18 -9.20
N PHE A 95 7.91 -3.46 -9.16
CA PHE A 95 7.05 -3.40 -7.97
C PHE A 95 6.39 -4.74 -7.65
N ALA A 96 5.99 -5.53 -8.66
CA ALA A 96 5.49 -6.88 -8.45
C ALA A 96 6.55 -7.79 -7.78
N ALA A 97 7.81 -7.72 -8.22
CA ALA A 97 8.90 -8.45 -7.58
C ALA A 97 9.14 -7.98 -6.14
N MET A 98 9.07 -6.67 -5.88
CA MET A 98 9.20 -6.11 -4.53
C MET A 98 8.05 -6.52 -3.60
N MET A 99 6.83 -6.72 -4.11
CA MET A 99 5.73 -7.28 -3.31
C MET A 99 6.02 -8.72 -2.86
N VAL A 100 6.66 -9.54 -3.69
CA VAL A 100 7.08 -10.89 -3.31
C VAL A 100 8.16 -10.83 -2.22
N VAL A 101 9.15 -9.95 -2.38
CA VAL A 101 10.18 -9.74 -1.34
C VAL A 101 9.54 -9.28 -0.03
N GLN A 102 8.63 -8.31 -0.09
CA GLN A 102 7.90 -7.81 1.08
C GLN A 102 7.14 -8.93 1.78
N PHE A 103 6.44 -9.79 1.04
CA PHE A 103 5.70 -10.92 1.61
C PHE A 103 6.60 -11.82 2.47
N PHE A 104 7.77 -12.21 1.95
CA PHE A 104 8.72 -13.03 2.71
C PHE A 104 9.33 -12.30 3.90
N VAL A 105 9.61 -11.00 3.76
CA VAL A 105 10.10 -10.18 4.89
C VAL A 105 9.06 -10.15 6.00
N VAL A 106 7.80 -9.86 5.69
CA VAL A 106 6.71 -9.84 6.68
C VAL A 106 6.56 -11.22 7.34
N LEU A 107 6.55 -12.29 6.54
CA LEU A 107 6.41 -13.65 7.05
C LEU A 107 7.55 -14.05 8.01
N ALA A 108 8.77 -13.59 7.75
CA ALA A 108 9.95 -13.98 8.52
C ALA A 108 10.24 -13.07 9.72
N THR A 109 9.92 -11.78 9.66
CA THR A 109 10.41 -10.79 10.65
C THR A 109 9.32 -10.05 11.42
N TYR A 110 8.06 -10.06 10.97
CA TYR A 110 6.99 -9.31 11.62
C TYR A 110 6.15 -10.24 12.50
N PRO A 111 6.21 -10.12 13.84
CA PRO A 111 5.36 -10.90 14.73
C PRO A 111 3.89 -10.51 14.61
N GLU A 112 2.99 -11.50 14.70
CA GLU A 112 1.55 -11.25 14.75
C GLU A 112 1.18 -10.43 15.99
N THR A 113 0.40 -9.37 15.80
CA THR A 113 -0.04 -8.42 16.82
C THR A 113 -1.50 -8.60 17.20
N LYS A 114 -2.29 -9.28 16.37
CA LYS A 114 -3.72 -9.48 16.58
C LYS A 114 -4.00 -10.24 17.88
N GLY A 115 -4.96 -9.70 18.64
CA GLY A 115 -5.48 -10.34 19.86
C GLY A 115 -4.63 -10.10 21.11
N TYR A 116 -3.62 -9.23 21.04
CA TYR A 116 -2.82 -8.80 22.19
C TYR A 116 -3.13 -7.35 22.55
N SER A 117 -3.15 -7.05 23.85
CA SER A 117 -3.09 -5.67 24.33
C SER A 117 -1.72 -5.05 24.01
N LEU A 118 -1.63 -3.73 24.10
CA LEU A 118 -0.38 -3.00 23.84
C LEU A 118 0.71 -3.32 24.87
N GLU A 119 0.32 -3.63 26.10
CA GLU A 119 1.20 -4.06 27.20
C GLU A 119 1.67 -5.50 26.96
N GLU A 120 0.76 -6.38 26.54
CA GLU A 120 1.09 -7.77 26.18
C GLU A 120 2.05 -7.83 25.00
N MET A 121 1.88 -6.94 24.01
CA MET A 121 2.82 -6.80 22.89
C MET A 121 4.22 -6.39 23.34
N GLN A 122 4.33 -5.46 24.28
CA GLN A 122 5.64 -5.05 24.83
C GLN A 122 6.34 -6.21 25.53
N LYS A 123 5.59 -6.98 26.32
CA LYS A 123 6.10 -8.18 26.98
C LYS A 123 6.52 -9.26 25.97
N LYS A 124 5.71 -9.50 24.94
CA LYS A 124 6.01 -10.46 23.86
C LYS A 124 7.28 -10.09 23.09
N LEU A 125 7.50 -8.79 22.88
CA LEU A 125 8.68 -8.25 22.21
C LEU A 125 9.90 -8.11 23.14
N GLY A 126 9.75 -8.25 24.46
CA GLY A 126 10.83 -8.13 25.44
C GLY A 126 11.35 -6.71 25.62
N ILE A 127 10.49 -5.70 25.46
CA ILE A 127 10.85 -4.27 25.41
C ILE A 127 10.11 -3.40 26.45
N GLU A 128 9.84 -3.97 27.63
CA GLU A 128 9.25 -3.24 28.78
C GLU A 128 10.08 -2.01 29.20
#